data_AF-A0A939SW40-F1
#
_entry.id   AF-A0A939SW40-F1
#
_cell.length_a   1.000
_cell.length_b   1.000
_cell.length_c   1.000
_cell.angle_alpha   90.00
_cell.angle_beta   90.00
_cell.angle_gamma   90.00
#
_symmetry.space_group_name_H-M   'P 1'
#
loop_
_entity.id
_entity.type
_entity.pdbx_description
1 polymer ?
#
loop_
_entity_poly.entity_id
_entity_poly.type
_entity_poly.pdbx_seq_one_letter_code
_entity_poly.pdbx_strand_id
1 'polypeptide(L)'
;MLIGENGAGKSTMMKMLAGVETPSSGQIILDGEAVSLQSTHQAEKLGISIIFQELNLFPNMNVMDNIFMANEFFQKGRINENTSTRWPNRCWNGWSWMSILRPLGELGIGHQQLVEIARALSKDTRVLIMDEPTSALSQSEVKVLFKVIAQLKRRGVTIIYISHRLEELMEIGDNITIFRDGRFISERHVSDASVPWIIEQMVGDKKNTLIINRRQKATQCLTSKG
;
A
#
# COMPACT_ATOMS: atom_id res chain seq x y z
N MET A 1 2.64 -7.77 4.67
CA MET A 1 2.07 -7.71 3.32
C MET A 1 0.67 -8.28 3.34
N LEU A 2 -0.27 -7.61 2.70
CA LEU A 2 -1.64 -8.07 2.57
C LEU A 2 -1.90 -8.51 1.13
N ILE A 3 -2.36 -9.74 0.97
CA ILE A 3 -2.63 -10.35 -0.34
C ILE A 3 -4.05 -10.92 -0.37
N GLY A 4 -4.67 -10.88 -1.54
CA GLY A 4 -5.97 -11.48 -1.81
C GLY A 4 -6.43 -11.16 -3.23
N GLU A 5 -7.39 -11.91 -3.76
CA GLU A 5 -8.00 -11.58 -5.06
C GLU A 5 -8.72 -10.21 -5.03
N ASN A 6 -9.07 -9.69 -6.20
CA ASN A 6 -9.96 -8.53 -6.29
C ASN A 6 -11.30 -8.88 -5.66
N GLY A 7 -11.80 -8.01 -4.78
CA GLY A 7 -13.00 -8.30 -3.99
C GLY A 7 -12.75 -9.08 -2.69
N ALA A 8 -11.50 -9.39 -2.33
CA ALA A 8 -11.18 -10.08 -1.07
C ALA A 8 -11.44 -9.26 0.21
N GLY A 9 -11.81 -7.97 0.10
CA GLY A 9 -12.06 -7.07 1.24
C GLY A 9 -10.90 -6.16 1.64
N LYS A 10 -9.78 -6.18 0.89
CA LYS A 10 -8.59 -5.34 1.15
C LYS A 10 -8.93 -3.84 1.16
N SER A 11 -9.62 -3.36 0.13
CA SER A 11 -10.00 -1.94 0.01
C SER A 11 -10.98 -1.51 1.10
N THR A 12 -11.89 -2.38 1.53
CA THR A 12 -12.79 -2.11 2.67
C THR A 12 -11.98 -1.94 3.96
N MET A 13 -11.03 -2.85 4.22
CA MET A 13 -10.13 -2.73 5.37
C MET A 13 -9.34 -1.41 5.34
N MET A 14 -8.80 -1.04 4.16
CA MET A 14 -8.10 0.24 4.01
C MET A 14 -9.00 1.42 4.32
N LYS A 15 -10.24 1.46 3.81
CA LYS A 15 -11.18 2.55 4.10
C LYS A 15 -11.52 2.65 5.58
N MET A 16 -11.59 1.51 6.29
CA MET A 16 -11.75 1.51 7.74
C MET A 16 -10.53 2.11 8.45
N LEU A 17 -9.31 1.72 8.05
CA LEU A 17 -8.07 2.29 8.57
C LEU A 17 -7.87 3.77 8.17
N ALA A 18 -8.50 4.21 7.08
CA ALA A 18 -8.54 5.60 6.65
C ALA A 18 -9.56 6.44 7.42
N GLY A 19 -10.43 5.84 8.25
CA GLY A 19 -11.57 6.52 8.86
C GLY A 19 -12.64 6.98 7.85
N VAL A 20 -12.70 6.37 6.67
CA VAL A 20 -13.73 6.62 5.64
C VAL A 20 -14.96 5.73 5.86
N GLU A 21 -14.75 4.49 6.31
CA GLU A 21 -15.82 3.53 6.63
C GLU A 21 -15.72 3.11 8.10
N THR A 22 -16.84 3.02 8.81
CA THR A 22 -16.85 2.56 10.21
C THR A 22 -17.03 1.03 10.26
N PRO A 23 -16.21 0.29 11.03
CA PRO A 23 -16.43 -1.14 11.23
C PRO A 23 -17.82 -1.41 11.84
N SER A 24 -18.58 -2.34 11.27
CA SER A 24 -19.89 -2.72 11.83
C SER A 24 -19.78 -3.47 13.15
N SER A 25 -18.63 -4.11 13.40
CA SER A 25 -18.28 -4.79 14.65
C SER A 25 -16.76 -4.93 14.75
N GLY A 26 -16.27 -5.31 15.94
CA GLY A 26 -14.84 -5.43 16.21
C GLY A 26 -14.20 -4.12 16.66
N GLN A 27 -12.87 -4.10 16.73
CA GLN A 27 -12.10 -2.95 17.21
C GLN A 27 -10.78 -2.83 16.44
N ILE A 28 -10.32 -1.60 16.28
CA ILE A 28 -8.99 -1.28 15.77
C ILE A 28 -8.12 -0.99 16.99
N ILE A 29 -6.98 -1.67 17.10
CA ILE A 29 -6.03 -1.48 18.20
C ILE A 29 -4.75 -0.89 17.62
N LEU A 30 -4.29 0.22 18.20
CA LEU A 30 -3.04 0.89 17.85
C LEU A 30 -2.23 1.09 19.14
N ASP A 31 -0.98 0.62 19.15
CA ASP A 31 -0.10 0.65 20.33
C ASP A 31 -0.72 0.07 21.62
N GLY A 32 -1.59 -0.94 21.46
CA GLY A 32 -2.29 -1.60 22.57
C GLY A 32 -3.59 -0.92 23.01
N GLU A 33 -3.93 0.25 22.46
CA GLU A 33 -5.16 0.97 22.78
C GLU A 33 -6.21 0.83 21.68
N ALA A 34 -7.47 0.65 22.08
CA ALA A 34 -8.59 0.67 21.15
C ALA A 34 -8.80 2.09 20.62
N VAL A 35 -8.80 2.24 19.29
CA VAL A 35 -8.99 3.53 18.60
C VAL A 35 -10.26 3.52 17.77
N SER A 36 -10.89 4.69 17.67
CA SER A 36 -12.00 4.93 16.74
C SER A 36 -11.53 5.84 15.63
N LEU A 37 -11.73 5.41 14.38
CA LEU A 37 -11.37 6.14 13.18
C LEU A 37 -12.68 6.54 12.48
N GLN A 38 -13.17 7.75 12.77
CA GLN A 38 -14.42 8.28 12.19
C GLN A 38 -14.17 9.34 11.12
N SER A 39 -12.91 9.70 10.88
CA SER A 39 -12.52 10.59 9.80
C SER A 39 -11.07 10.34 9.37
N THR A 40 -10.74 10.77 8.16
CA THR A 40 -9.37 10.79 7.63
C THR A 40 -8.42 11.60 8.52
N HIS A 41 -8.90 12.74 9.04
CA HIS A 41 -8.12 13.58 9.96
C HIS A 41 -7.75 12.86 11.26
N GLN A 42 -8.67 12.06 11.82
CA GLN A 42 -8.37 11.26 13.01
C GLN A 42 -7.33 10.19 12.73
N ALA A 43 -7.43 9.49 11.60
CA ALA A 43 -6.44 8.51 11.17
C ALA A 43 -5.05 9.16 10.99
N GLU A 44 -4.98 10.31 10.33
CA GLU A 44 -3.75 11.08 10.14
C GLU A 44 -3.15 11.55 11.46
N LYS A 45 -3.95 12.05 12.40
CA LYS A 45 -3.49 12.46 13.74
C LYS A 45 -2.93 11.28 14.54
N LEU A 46 -3.43 10.07 14.29
CA LEU A 46 -2.88 8.83 14.84
C LEU A 46 -1.69 8.30 14.02
N GLY A 47 -1.17 9.06 13.06
CA GLY A 47 0.00 8.69 12.25
C GLY A 47 -0.28 7.57 11.26
N ILE A 48 -1.54 7.37 10.85
CA ILE A 48 -1.91 6.43 9.79
C ILE A 48 -1.98 7.20 8.47
N SER A 49 -1.19 6.77 7.48
CA SER A 49 -1.17 7.38 6.15
C SER A 49 -1.38 6.33 5.08
N ILE A 50 -2.10 6.69 4.02
CA ILE A 50 -2.46 5.77 2.93
C ILE A 50 -2.02 6.35 1.60
N ILE A 51 -1.39 5.51 0.79
CA ILE A 51 -1.06 5.77 -0.61
C ILE A 51 -1.94 4.84 -1.45
N PHE A 52 -2.80 5.44 -2.26
CA PHE A 52 -3.66 4.72 -3.19
C PHE A 52 -2.90 4.38 -4.48
N GLN A 53 -3.44 3.41 -5.23
CA GLN A 53 -2.90 3.01 -6.52
C GLN A 53 -2.82 4.18 -7.51
N GLU A 54 -3.85 5.04 -7.53
CA GLU A 54 -3.87 6.24 -8.35
C GLU A 54 -3.21 7.41 -7.62
N LEU A 55 -2.26 8.06 -8.30
CA LEU A 55 -1.56 9.23 -7.79
C LEU A 55 -2.50 10.42 -7.67
N ASN A 56 -2.81 10.81 -6.44
CA ASN A 56 -3.59 12.02 -6.16
C ASN A 56 -2.67 13.21 -5.89
N LEU A 57 -1.87 13.57 -6.89
CA LEU A 57 -0.90 14.67 -6.87
C LEU A 57 -1.36 15.80 -7.79
N PHE A 58 -0.80 17.00 -7.59
CA PHE A 58 -1.10 18.21 -8.35
C PHE A 58 0.01 18.46 -9.38
N PRO A 59 -0.18 18.09 -10.66
CA PRO A 59 0.91 18.10 -11.65
C PRO A 59 1.44 19.52 -11.93
N ASN A 60 0.58 20.52 -11.78
CA ASN A 60 0.88 21.93 -12.02
C ASN A 60 1.62 22.61 -10.85
N MET A 61 1.75 21.93 -9.72
CA MET A 61 2.49 22.42 -8.55
C MET A 61 3.89 21.80 -8.53
N ASN A 62 4.84 22.48 -7.90
CA ASN A 62 6.16 21.91 -7.73
C ASN A 62 6.14 20.76 -6.70
N VAL A 63 7.22 20.00 -6.65
CA VAL A 63 7.38 18.86 -5.74
C VAL A 63 7.23 19.27 -4.27
N MET A 64 7.86 20.39 -3.87
CA MET A 64 7.81 20.87 -2.50
C MET A 64 6.37 21.16 -2.06
N ASP A 65 5.63 21.89 -2.88
CA ASP A 65 4.25 22.26 -2.57
C ASP A 65 3.38 21.01 -2.50
N ASN A 66 3.55 20.05 -3.42
CA ASN A 66 2.84 18.76 -3.35
C ASN A 66 3.07 18.02 -2.03
N ILE A 67 4.30 18.03 -1.51
CA ILE A 67 4.65 17.36 -0.25
C ILE A 67 3.98 18.05 0.94
N PHE A 68 3.98 19.38 0.99
CA PHE A 68 3.55 20.13 2.17
C PHE A 68 2.10 20.61 2.13
N MET A 69 1.40 20.50 0.99
CA MET A 69 0.02 20.98 0.82
C MET A 69 -0.96 20.39 1.84
N ALA A 70 -0.69 19.16 2.30
CA ALA A 70 -1.56 18.41 3.20
C ALA A 70 -1.16 18.49 4.69
N ASN A 71 -0.12 19.26 5.03
CA ASN A 71 0.25 19.46 6.42
C ASN A 71 -0.52 20.65 7.00
N GLU A 72 -0.97 20.52 8.25
CA GLU A 72 -1.58 21.60 9.05
C GLU A 72 -0.63 22.79 9.34
N PHE A 73 0.51 22.88 8.65
CA PHE A 73 1.34 24.09 8.62
C PHE A 73 0.65 25.27 7.93
N PHE A 74 -0.55 25.06 7.37
CA PHE A 74 -1.49 26.10 6.93
C PHE A 74 -2.43 26.59 8.05
N GLN A 75 -1.93 26.88 9.25
CA GLN A 75 -2.67 27.75 10.17
C GLN A 75 -2.40 29.22 9.81
N LYS A 76 -3.42 29.93 9.31
CA LYS A 76 -3.42 31.38 9.03
C LYS A 76 -2.51 31.87 7.88
N GLY A 77 -2.42 31.12 6.77
CA GLY A 77 -1.81 31.64 5.54
C GLY A 77 -0.29 31.89 5.60
N ARG A 78 0.42 31.29 6.56
CA ARG A 78 1.89 31.31 6.64
C ARG A 78 2.42 29.91 6.83
N ILE A 79 3.25 29.47 5.89
CA ILE A 79 4.13 28.31 6.06
C ILE A 79 5.05 28.64 7.24
N ASN A 80 5.05 27.81 8.28
CA ASN A 80 6.02 27.95 9.35
C ASN A 80 7.40 27.53 8.80
N GLU A 81 8.16 28.48 8.25
CA GLU A 81 9.45 28.23 7.56
C GLU A 81 10.45 27.44 8.42
N ASN A 82 10.32 27.50 9.74
CA ASN A 82 11.18 26.79 10.70
C ASN A 82 10.90 25.28 10.80
N THR A 83 9.70 24.80 10.44
CA THR A 83 9.39 23.35 10.36
C THR A 83 9.58 22.82 8.94
N SER A 84 9.28 23.64 7.92
CA SER A 84 9.50 23.31 6.51
C SER A 84 10.97 23.12 6.14
N THR A 85 11.92 23.65 6.92
CA THR A 85 13.38 23.44 6.70
C THR A 85 13.94 22.22 7.44
N ARG A 86 13.27 21.72 8.48
CA ARG A 86 13.73 20.55 9.25
C ARG A 86 13.36 19.21 8.60
N TRP A 87 12.24 19.18 7.89
CA TRP A 87 11.67 17.98 7.28
C TRP A 87 12.39 17.51 6.00
N PRO A 88 12.74 18.42 5.04
CA PRO A 88 13.57 18.07 3.91
C PRO A 88 14.84 17.38 4.39
N ASN A 89 15.61 17.95 5.30
CA ASN A 89 16.88 17.37 5.71
C ASN A 89 16.81 15.95 6.37
N ARG A 90 15.66 15.51 6.91
CA ARG A 90 15.53 14.18 7.54
C ARG A 90 15.14 13.05 6.57
N CYS A 91 14.33 13.35 5.55
CA CYS A 91 13.91 12.36 4.54
C CYS A 91 14.70 12.50 3.23
N TRP A 92 15.18 13.71 2.92
CA TRP A 92 15.78 14.08 1.64
C TRP A 92 17.23 13.64 1.44
N ASN A 93 17.98 13.34 2.51
CA ASN A 93 19.37 12.88 2.37
C ASN A 93 19.48 11.59 1.53
N GLY A 94 18.38 10.85 1.32
CA GLY A 94 18.34 9.72 0.39
C GLY A 94 17.90 10.04 -1.04
N TRP A 95 17.33 11.22 -1.31
CA TRP A 95 16.61 11.58 -2.55
C TRP A 95 17.26 12.79 -3.26
N SER A 96 18.59 12.87 -3.21
CA SER A 96 19.40 14.00 -3.69
C SER A 96 19.27 14.33 -5.19
N TRP A 97 18.55 13.54 -5.97
CA TRP A 97 18.44 13.68 -7.43
C TRP A 97 17.21 14.45 -7.90
N MET A 98 16.24 14.77 -7.02
CA MET A 98 14.99 15.43 -7.40
C MET A 98 15.10 16.95 -7.20
N SER A 99 14.77 17.76 -8.22
CA SER A 99 14.65 19.21 -8.05
C SER A 99 13.29 19.54 -7.42
N ILE A 100 13.28 20.04 -6.17
CA ILE A 100 12.05 20.34 -5.42
C ILE A 100 11.20 21.45 -6.03
N LEU A 101 11.81 22.31 -6.85
CA LEU A 101 11.16 23.46 -7.47
C LEU A 101 10.62 23.15 -8.87
N ARG A 102 10.91 21.96 -9.42
CA ARG A 102 10.37 21.53 -10.71
C ARG A 102 8.87 21.19 -10.58
N PRO A 103 8.03 21.51 -11.59
CA PRO A 103 6.66 21.02 -11.66
C PRO A 103 6.59 19.49 -11.57
N LEU A 104 5.68 18.98 -10.76
CA LEU A 104 5.56 17.54 -10.55
C LEU A 104 5.18 16.78 -11.83
N GLY A 105 4.39 17.39 -12.71
CA GLY A 105 3.99 16.79 -13.99
C GLY A 105 5.15 16.49 -14.95
N GLU A 106 6.32 17.08 -14.75
CA GLU A 106 7.54 16.79 -15.53
C GLU A 106 8.30 15.55 -15.03
N LEU A 107 7.89 14.98 -13.89
CA LEU A 107 8.51 13.79 -13.32
C LEU A 107 7.89 12.51 -13.91
N GLY A 108 8.71 11.48 -14.11
CA GLY A 108 8.21 10.14 -14.42
C GLY A 108 7.34 9.57 -13.29
N ILE A 109 6.48 8.60 -13.60
CA ILE A 109 5.50 8.06 -12.65
C ILE A 109 6.16 7.53 -11.37
N GLY A 110 7.30 6.84 -11.46
CA GLY A 110 8.02 6.38 -10.26
C GLY A 110 8.57 7.50 -9.41
N HIS A 111 8.92 8.63 -10.03
CA HIS A 111 9.37 9.81 -9.30
C HIS A 111 8.19 10.48 -8.59
N GLN A 112 7.03 10.54 -9.24
CA GLN A 112 5.79 11.03 -8.61
C GLN A 112 5.36 10.13 -7.45
N GLN A 113 5.50 8.80 -7.57
CA GLN A 113 5.25 7.85 -6.47
C GLN A 113 6.15 8.13 -5.26
N LEU A 114 7.42 8.48 -5.49
CA LEU A 114 8.31 8.88 -4.41
C LEU A 114 7.82 10.18 -3.77
N VAL A 115 7.38 11.17 -4.55
CA VAL A 115 6.80 12.40 -3.97
C VAL A 115 5.59 12.08 -3.09
N GLU A 116 4.72 11.17 -3.50
CA GLU A 116 3.58 10.71 -2.70
C GLU A 116 4.01 10.09 -1.37
N ILE A 117 5.08 9.28 -1.39
CA ILE A 117 5.68 8.70 -0.18
C ILE A 117 6.24 9.81 0.72
N ALA A 118 6.94 10.81 0.17
CA ALA A 118 7.42 11.93 0.98
C ALA A 118 6.27 12.73 1.59
N ARG A 119 5.20 12.96 0.83
CA ARG A 119 4.00 13.63 1.30
C ARG A 119 3.38 12.88 2.47
N ALA A 120 3.18 11.57 2.33
CA ALA A 120 2.64 10.72 3.38
C ALA A 120 3.50 10.84 4.64
N LEU A 121 4.81 10.60 4.52
CA LEU A 121 5.71 10.62 5.65
C LEU A 121 5.76 11.97 6.36
N SER A 122 5.53 13.08 5.65
CA SER A 122 5.56 14.45 6.19
C SER A 122 4.57 14.72 7.32
N LYS A 123 3.62 13.80 7.52
CA LYS A 123 2.54 13.83 8.52
C LYS A 123 2.86 13.04 9.81
N ASP A 124 4.13 12.91 10.19
CA ASP A 124 4.57 12.10 11.33
C ASP A 124 4.01 10.65 11.30
N THR A 125 4.07 10.02 10.12
CA THR A 125 3.53 8.68 9.87
C THR A 125 4.20 7.60 10.71
N ARG A 126 3.38 6.82 11.40
CA ARG A 126 3.74 5.61 12.14
C ARG A 126 3.36 4.34 11.39
N VAL A 127 2.20 4.37 10.71
CA VAL A 127 1.68 3.27 9.88
C VAL A 127 1.45 3.79 8.47
N LEU A 128 2.16 3.23 7.50
CA LEU A 128 2.02 3.54 6.08
C LEU A 128 1.34 2.37 5.34
N ILE A 129 0.18 2.64 4.76
CA ILE A 129 -0.56 1.68 3.92
C ILE A 129 -0.30 2.04 2.46
N MET A 130 0.11 1.07 1.64
CA MET A 130 0.34 1.27 0.21
C MET A 130 -0.46 0.27 -0.60
N ASP A 131 -1.32 0.77 -1.48
CA ASP A 131 -2.20 -0.02 -2.34
C ASP A 131 -1.64 -0.15 -3.74
N GLU A 132 -1.14 -1.34 -4.08
CA GLU A 132 -0.54 -1.67 -5.38
C GLU A 132 0.42 -0.58 -5.92
N PRO A 133 1.41 -0.11 -5.12
CA PRO A 133 2.20 1.08 -5.42
C PRO A 133 3.17 0.92 -6.61
N THR A 134 3.24 -0.27 -7.21
CA THR A 134 4.14 -0.64 -8.31
C THR A 134 3.40 -0.87 -9.63
N SER A 135 2.06 -0.78 -9.65
CA SER A 135 1.22 -1.12 -10.81
C SER A 135 1.59 -0.35 -12.09
N ALA A 136 2.06 0.91 -11.95
CA ALA A 136 2.46 1.77 -13.06
C ALA A 136 3.99 1.97 -13.18
N LEU A 137 4.80 1.20 -12.45
CA LEU A 137 6.25 1.41 -12.35
C LEU A 137 7.07 0.45 -13.21
N SER A 138 8.16 0.97 -13.78
CA SER A 138 9.20 0.14 -14.39
C SER A 138 10.00 -0.65 -13.35
N GLN A 139 10.66 -1.74 -13.76
CA GLN A 139 11.46 -2.57 -12.82
C GLN A 139 12.56 -1.79 -12.10
N SER A 140 13.19 -0.81 -12.76
CA SER A 140 14.20 0.06 -12.13
C SER A 140 13.57 0.95 -11.05
N GLU A 141 12.37 1.48 -11.28
CA GLU A 141 11.64 2.29 -10.31
C GLU A 141 11.14 1.47 -9.12
N VAL A 142 10.67 0.23 -9.35
CA VAL A 142 10.31 -0.72 -8.28
C VAL A 142 11.50 -0.95 -7.32
N LYS A 143 12.72 -1.12 -7.85
CA LYS A 143 13.92 -1.28 -7.02
C LYS A 143 14.22 -0.05 -6.17
N VAL A 144 13.96 1.16 -6.70
CA VAL A 144 14.13 2.40 -5.93
C VAL A 144 13.08 2.46 -4.81
N LEU A 145 11.82 2.15 -5.11
CA LEU A 145 10.75 2.07 -4.11
C LEU A 145 11.11 1.10 -2.99
N PHE A 146 11.61 -0.09 -3.30
CA PHE A 146 12.00 -1.09 -2.30
C PHE A 146 13.13 -0.63 -1.39
N LYS A 147 14.11 0.11 -1.92
CA LYS A 147 15.16 0.73 -1.11
C LYS A 147 14.58 1.75 -0.12
N VAL A 148 13.60 2.55 -0.55
CA VAL A 148 12.90 3.50 0.32
C VAL A 148 12.12 2.76 1.41
N ILE A 149 11.34 1.75 1.05
CA ILE A 149 10.59 0.91 1.99
C ILE A 149 11.52 0.33 3.05
N ALA A 150 12.66 -0.23 2.65
CA ALA A 150 13.65 -0.77 3.57
C ALA A 150 14.22 0.29 4.53
N GLN A 151 14.43 1.53 4.05
CA GLN A 151 14.85 2.65 4.91
C GLN A 151 13.77 3.03 5.93
N LEU A 152 12.50 3.07 5.52
CA LEU A 152 11.37 3.39 6.40
C LEU A 152 11.17 2.34 7.48
N LYS A 153 11.26 1.04 7.12
CA LYS A 153 11.24 -0.06 8.09
C LYS A 153 12.32 0.11 9.16
N ARG A 154 13.56 0.46 8.77
CA ARG A 154 14.67 0.72 9.72
C ARG A 154 14.42 1.91 10.63
N ARG A 155 13.57 2.86 10.24
CA ARG A 155 13.16 4.00 11.05
C ARG A 155 11.99 3.69 11.99
N GLY A 156 11.46 2.46 11.96
CA GLY A 156 10.35 2.04 12.80
C GLY A 156 8.96 2.33 12.23
N VAL A 157 8.85 2.69 10.95
CA VAL A 157 7.54 2.85 10.29
C VAL A 157 6.97 1.47 9.96
N THR A 158 5.76 1.17 10.45
CA THR A 158 5.02 -0.03 10.09
C THR A 158 4.44 0.14 8.68
N ILE A 159 4.62 -0.87 7.83
CA ILE A 159 4.16 -0.81 6.44
C ILE A 159 3.17 -1.93 6.15
N ILE A 160 1.95 -1.56 5.76
CA ILE A 160 0.95 -2.47 5.18
C ILE A 160 1.04 -2.32 3.66
N TYR A 161 1.80 -3.21 3.04
CA TYR A 161 1.96 -3.24 1.59
C TYR A 161 0.95 -4.22 0.98
N ILE A 162 0.12 -3.73 0.07
CA ILE A 162 -0.89 -4.52 -0.65
C ILE A 162 -0.38 -4.80 -2.05
N SER A 163 -0.34 -6.09 -2.41
CA SER A 163 0.12 -6.53 -3.72
C SER A 163 -0.57 -7.82 -4.13
N HIS A 164 -0.68 -8.02 -5.44
CA HIS A 164 -0.96 -9.33 -6.04
C HIS A 164 0.30 -9.93 -6.70
N ARG A 165 1.46 -9.25 -6.61
CA ARG A 165 2.71 -9.67 -7.25
C ARG A 165 3.59 -10.42 -6.27
N LEU A 166 3.71 -11.74 -6.47
CA LEU A 166 4.46 -12.63 -5.59
C LEU A 166 5.95 -12.30 -5.50
N GLU A 167 6.55 -11.78 -6.58
CA GLU A 167 7.97 -11.36 -6.61
C GLU A 167 8.24 -10.27 -5.57
N GLU A 168 7.32 -9.33 -5.40
CA GLU A 168 7.46 -8.24 -4.42
C GLU A 168 7.41 -8.79 -3.00
N LEU A 169 6.59 -9.81 -2.78
CA LEU A 169 6.46 -10.46 -1.48
C LEU A 169 7.73 -11.12 -1.02
N MET A 170 8.42 -11.81 -1.91
CA MET A 170 9.68 -12.46 -1.59
C MET A 170 10.81 -11.44 -1.35
N GLU A 171 10.73 -10.26 -1.96
CA GLU A 171 11.79 -9.25 -1.91
C GLU A 171 11.71 -8.35 -0.66
N ILE A 172 10.51 -7.92 -0.24
CA ILE A 172 10.35 -6.90 0.83
C ILE A 172 9.48 -7.32 2.02
N GLY A 173 8.75 -8.42 1.91
CA GLY A 173 7.80 -8.85 2.93
C GLY A 173 8.47 -9.47 4.16
N ASP A 174 7.98 -9.11 5.36
CA ASP A 174 8.33 -9.82 6.60
C ASP A 174 7.29 -10.90 6.93
N ASN A 175 6.02 -10.50 6.86
CA ASN A 175 4.83 -11.33 7.10
C ASN A 175 3.86 -11.20 5.92
N ILE A 176 3.11 -12.26 5.68
CA ILE A 176 2.07 -12.37 4.66
C ILE A 176 0.77 -12.61 5.38
N THR A 177 -0.23 -11.77 5.11
CA THR A 177 -1.60 -11.90 5.57
C THR A 177 -2.47 -12.11 4.35
N ILE A 178 -3.24 -13.19 4.31
CA ILE A 178 -4.06 -13.57 3.15
C ILE A 178 -5.54 -13.34 3.47
N PHE A 179 -6.19 -12.56 2.62
CA PHE A 179 -7.62 -12.29 2.65
C PHE A 179 -8.31 -12.96 1.46
N ARG A 180 -9.51 -13.50 1.70
CA ARG A 180 -10.38 -14.07 0.66
C ARG A 180 -11.83 -13.94 1.09
N ASP A 181 -12.72 -13.58 0.15
CA ASP A 181 -14.17 -13.46 0.39
C ASP A 181 -14.52 -12.61 1.63
N GLY A 182 -13.78 -11.52 1.86
CA GLY A 182 -13.99 -10.61 3.00
C GLY A 182 -13.48 -11.13 4.34
N ARG A 183 -12.70 -12.23 4.35
CA ARG A 183 -12.23 -12.88 5.57
C ARG A 183 -10.72 -13.03 5.57
N PHE A 184 -10.15 -12.95 6.77
CA PHE A 184 -8.81 -13.44 7.03
C PHE A 184 -8.77 -14.97 6.84
N ILE A 185 -7.77 -15.45 6.10
CA ILE A 185 -7.58 -16.88 5.81
C ILE A 185 -6.38 -17.42 6.57
N SER A 186 -5.23 -16.78 6.43
CA SER A 186 -3.99 -17.22 7.06
C SER A 186 -2.96 -16.11 7.14
N GLU A 187 -2.02 -16.28 8.06
CA GLU A 187 -0.82 -15.45 8.19
C GLU A 187 0.41 -16.34 8.30
N ARG A 188 1.54 -15.88 7.74
CA ARG A 188 2.84 -16.53 7.93
C ARG A 188 4.00 -15.56 7.70
N HIS A 189 5.13 -15.82 8.35
CA HIS A 189 6.40 -15.23 7.93
C HIS A 189 6.72 -15.59 6.48
N VAL A 190 7.29 -14.63 5.74
CA VAL A 190 7.68 -14.85 4.33
C VAL A 190 8.70 -15.98 4.19
N SER A 191 9.62 -16.12 5.16
CA SER A 191 10.61 -17.21 5.18
C SER A 191 10.00 -18.61 5.21
N ASP A 192 8.78 -18.74 5.72
CA ASP A 192 8.12 -20.03 5.94
C ASP A 192 7.00 -20.28 4.90
N ALA A 193 6.82 -19.35 3.97
CA ALA A 193 5.79 -19.40 2.94
C ALA A 193 6.37 -19.82 1.59
N SER A 194 5.75 -20.80 0.94
CA SER A 194 6.07 -21.18 -0.42
C SER A 194 5.08 -20.54 -1.40
N VAL A 195 5.53 -20.23 -2.61
CA VAL A 195 4.63 -19.72 -3.68
C VAL A 195 3.40 -20.63 -3.90
N PRO A 196 3.53 -21.96 -3.99
CA PRO A 196 2.38 -22.85 -4.08
C PRO A 196 1.40 -22.70 -2.92
N TRP A 197 1.91 -22.54 -1.69
CA TRP A 197 1.07 -22.34 -0.51
C TRP A 197 0.31 -21.01 -0.60
N ILE A 198 0.97 -19.91 -0.96
CA ILE A 198 0.31 -18.60 -1.11
C ILE A 198 -0.84 -18.67 -2.12
N ILE A 199 -0.59 -19.27 -3.29
CA ILE A 199 -1.61 -19.42 -4.35
C ILE A 199 -2.78 -20.26 -3.86
N GLU A 200 -2.52 -21.37 -3.17
CA GLU A 200 -3.57 -22.22 -2.60
C GLU A 200 -4.44 -21.47 -1.60
N GLN A 201 -3.83 -20.68 -0.71
CA GLN A 201 -4.56 -19.88 0.26
C GLN A 201 -5.39 -18.76 -0.41
N MET A 202 -4.85 -18.11 -1.44
CA MET A 202 -5.55 -17.04 -2.17
C MET A 202 -6.76 -17.54 -2.96
N VAL A 203 -6.65 -18.67 -3.66
CA VAL A 203 -7.68 -19.16 -4.59
C VAL A 203 -8.66 -20.12 -3.90
N GLY A 204 -8.19 -20.85 -2.88
CA GLY A 204 -8.92 -21.96 -2.29
C GLY A 204 -9.09 -23.15 -3.23
N ASP A 205 -9.93 -24.11 -2.85
CA ASP A 205 -10.16 -25.37 -3.56
C ASP A 205 -10.86 -25.25 -4.94
N LYS A 206 -10.82 -24.08 -5.60
CA LYS A 206 -11.33 -23.93 -6.99
C LYS A 206 -10.60 -24.82 -8.01
N LYS A 207 -9.50 -25.49 -7.63
CA LYS A 207 -8.92 -26.61 -8.40
C LYS A 207 -9.93 -27.73 -8.64
N ASN A 208 -10.86 -28.02 -7.72
CA ASN A 208 -11.86 -29.04 -7.98
C ASN A 208 -12.83 -28.64 -9.09
N THR A 209 -13.30 -27.39 -9.13
CA THR A 209 -14.30 -26.98 -10.15
C THR A 209 -13.72 -26.95 -11.57
N LEU A 210 -12.46 -26.52 -11.76
CA LEU A 210 -11.82 -26.47 -13.08
C LEU A 210 -11.38 -27.85 -13.59
N ILE A 211 -10.95 -28.75 -12.69
CA ILE A 211 -10.60 -30.14 -13.05
C ILE A 211 -11.88 -30.97 -13.32
N ILE A 212 -12.96 -30.75 -12.57
CA ILE A 212 -14.27 -31.39 -12.82
C ILE A 212 -14.84 -30.95 -14.17
N ASN A 213 -14.79 -29.65 -14.50
CA ASN A 213 -15.30 -29.15 -15.79
C ASN A 213 -14.48 -29.62 -17.01
N ARG A 214 -13.16 -29.82 -16.86
CA ARG A 214 -12.33 -30.40 -17.94
C ARG A 214 -12.57 -31.90 -18.12
N ARG A 215 -12.81 -32.65 -17.04
CA ARG A 215 -13.16 -34.09 -17.12
C ARG A 215 -14.55 -34.31 -17.71
N GLN A 216 -15.57 -33.52 -17.33
CA GLN A 216 -16.93 -33.66 -17.88
C GLN A 216 -17.00 -33.36 -19.39
N LYS A 217 -16.29 -32.33 -19.88
CA LYS A 217 -16.22 -32.06 -21.33
C LYS A 217 -15.49 -33.14 -22.12
N ALA A 218 -14.46 -33.78 -21.55
CA ALA A 218 -13.76 -34.89 -22.19
C ALA A 218 -14.63 -36.16 -22.29
N THR A 219 -15.45 -36.45 -21.26
CA THR A 219 -16.36 -37.61 -21.28
C THR A 219 -17.53 -37.41 -22.25
N GLN A 220 -18.06 -36.20 -22.39
CA GLN A 220 -19.18 -35.90 -23.30
C GLN A 220 -18.80 -35.96 -24.79
N CYS A 221 -17.53 -35.66 -25.13
CA CYS A 221 -17.02 -35.78 -26.51
C CYS A 221 -16.77 -37.23 -26.97
N LEU A 222 -16.62 -38.17 -26.02
CA LEU A 222 -16.38 -39.59 -26.32
C LEU A 222 -17.70 -40.38 -26.50
N THR A 223 -18.81 -39.91 -25.93
CA THR A 223 -20.13 -40.56 -26.04
C THR A 223 -20.99 -40.08 -27.20
N SER A 224 -20.54 -39.11 -28.01
CA SER A 224 -21.30 -38.55 -29.15
C SER A 224 -20.79 -39.01 -30.52
N LYS A 225 -19.95 -40.06 -30.56
CA LYS A 225 -19.38 -40.65 -31.80
C LYS A 225 -19.64 -42.16 -31.94
N GLY A 226 -20.68 -42.67 -31.27
CA GLY A 226 -21.18 -44.05 -31.43
C GLY A 226 -22.55 -44.06 -32.07
#